data_AF-A0A949XXU0-F1
#
_entry.id   AF-A0A949XXU0-F1
#
_cell.length_a   1.000
_cell.length_b   1.000
_cell.length_c   1.000
_cell.angle_alpha   90.00
_cell.angle_beta   90.00
_cell.angle_gamma   90.00
#
_symmetry.space_group_name_H-M   'P 1'
#
loop_
_entity.id
_entity.type
_entity.pdbx_description
1 polymer ?
#
loop_
_entity_poly.entity_id
_entity_poly.type
_entity_poly.pdbx_seq_one_letter_code
_entity_poly.pdbx_strand_id
1 'polypeptide(L)'
;VPELKPRDVVIWDNLKPHQSEEAVEAVERAGACVVPLPPWSPDLTPVEEMFSKVKHAMRSAAARTTESVYAAFGSALHDVTPEDIAGWFGDRAAYAMQL
;
A
#
# COMPACT_ATOMS: atom_id res chain seq x y z
N VAL A 1 3.67 -10.84 11.50
CA VAL A 1 3.77 -10.81 10.03
C VAL A 1 3.45 -12.20 9.49
N PRO A 2 2.19 -12.53 9.18
CA PRO A 2 1.89 -13.89 8.71
C PRO A 2 1.98 -14.06 7.18
N GLU A 3 1.89 -12.99 6.40
CA GLU A 3 1.80 -13.09 4.93
C GLU A 3 3.10 -12.81 4.17
N LEU A 4 4.09 -12.16 4.80
CA LEU A 4 5.36 -11.89 4.13
C LEU A 4 6.14 -13.18 3.89
N LYS A 5 6.76 -13.24 2.72
CA LYS A 5 7.64 -14.31 2.28
C LYS A 5 9.08 -13.81 2.23
N PRO A 6 10.07 -14.71 2.32
CA PRO A 6 11.45 -14.35 2.07
C PRO A 6 11.58 -13.65 0.71
N ARG A 7 12.33 -12.55 0.69
CA ARG A 7 12.57 -11.66 -0.45
C ARG A 7 11.41 -10.72 -0.82
N ASP A 8 10.33 -10.69 -0.05
CA ASP A 8 9.36 -9.61 -0.19
C ASP A 8 9.99 -8.26 0.18
N VAL A 9 9.53 -7.21 -0.49
CA VAL A 9 9.94 -5.82 -0.25
C VAL A 9 8.76 -5.07 0.34
N VAL A 10 8.92 -4.56 1.56
CA VAL A 10 7.93 -3.71 2.23
C VAL A 10 8.29 -2.25 1.98
N ILE A 11 7.46 -1.58 1.18
CA ILE A 11 7.55 -0.14 0.97
C ILE A 11 6.62 0.56 1.97
N TRP A 12 7.15 1.46 2.80
CA TRP A 12 6.35 2.27 3.71
C TRP A 12 6.74 3.75 3.65
N ASP A 13 5.83 4.62 4.09
CA ASP A 13 6.12 6.05 4.20
C ASP A 13 7.03 6.37 5.40
N ASN A 14 7.43 7.64 5.53
CA ASN A 14 8.33 8.09 6.60
C ASN A 14 7.61 8.55 7.87
N LEU A 15 6.35 8.15 8.10
CA LEU A 15 5.63 8.47 9.33
C LEU A 15 6.34 7.84 10.54
N LYS A 16 6.39 8.56 11.66
CA LYS A 16 7.12 8.11 12.88
C LYS A 16 6.80 6.69 13.36
N PRO A 17 5.55 6.18 13.33
CA PRO A 17 5.26 4.79 13.70
C PRO A 17 5.95 3.75 12.80
N HIS A 18 6.24 4.09 11.54
CA HIS A 18 7.04 3.24 10.64
C HIS A 18 8.53 3.27 10.99
N GLN A 19 9.02 4.16 11.85
CA GLN A 19 10.42 4.15 12.29
C GLN A 19 10.65 3.22 13.50
N SER A 20 9.67 2.36 13.82
CA SER A 20 9.77 1.38 14.90
C SER A 20 10.78 0.29 14.56
N GLU A 21 11.83 0.17 15.38
CA GLU A 21 12.81 -0.91 15.28
C GLU A 21 12.13 -2.29 15.36
N GLU A 22 11.15 -2.46 16.26
CA GLU A 22 10.40 -3.70 16.40
C GLU A 22 9.64 -4.08 15.11
N ALA A 23 9.10 -3.09 14.40
CA ALA A 23 8.41 -3.33 13.14
C ALA A 23 9.38 -3.75 12.03
N VAL A 24 10.54 -3.09 11.94
CA VAL A 24 11.60 -3.46 10.98
C VAL A 24 12.09 -4.88 11.25
N GLU A 25 12.42 -5.20 12.51
CA GLU A 25 12.87 -6.53 12.91
C GLU A 25 11.82 -7.62 12.60
N ALA A 26 10.53 -7.30 12.77
CA ALA A 26 9.46 -8.23 12.46
C ALA A 26 9.38 -8.55 10.95
N VAL A 27 9.68 -7.59 10.08
CA VAL A 27 9.77 -7.78 8.62
C VAL A 27 11.03 -8.60 8.27
N GLU A 28 12.19 -8.21 8.81
CA GLU A 28 13.46 -8.88 8.53
C GLU A 28 13.48 -10.33 9.02
N ARG A 29 12.81 -10.63 10.14
CA ARG A 29 12.65 -12.01 10.64
C ARG A 29 11.86 -12.91 9.68
N ALA A 30 11.04 -12.34 8.79
CA ALA A 30 10.37 -13.08 7.72
C ALA A 30 11.27 -13.30 6.48
N GLY A 31 12.51 -12.79 6.49
CA GLY A 31 13.41 -12.80 5.35
C GLY A 31 13.06 -11.77 4.28
N ALA A 32 12.18 -10.81 4.59
CA ALA A 32 11.82 -9.67 3.76
C ALA A 32 12.70 -8.46 4.11
N CYS A 33 12.65 -7.41 3.30
CA CYS A 33 13.35 -6.16 3.60
C CYS A 33 12.39 -4.96 3.60
N VAL A 34 12.81 -3.90 4.29
CA VAL A 34 12.09 -2.64 4.35
C VAL A 34 12.77 -1.62 3.46
N VAL A 35 11.98 -0.93 2.64
CA VAL A 35 12.44 0.18 1.80
C VAL A 35 11.59 1.42 2.09
N PRO A 36 12.12 2.40 2.85
CA PRO A 36 11.41 3.65 3.08
C PRO A 36 11.26 4.47 1.80
N LEU A 37 10.18 5.26 1.72
CA LEU A 37 10.04 6.26 0.67
C LEU A 37 11.23 7.22 0.68
N PRO A 38 11.74 7.65 -0.49
CA PRO A 38 12.68 8.76 -0.56
C PRO A 38 12.09 9.99 0.15
N PRO A 39 12.91 10.79 0.87
CA PRO A 39 12.42 11.98 1.55
C PRO A 39 11.64 12.91 0.60
N TRP A 40 10.52 13.45 1.09
CA TRP A 40 9.66 14.38 0.33
C TRP A 40 9.13 13.83 -0.99
N SER A 41 9.04 12.50 -1.14
CA SER A 41 8.56 11.85 -2.36
C SER A 41 7.23 11.12 -2.14
N PRO A 42 6.15 11.82 -1.73
CA PRO A 42 4.85 11.20 -1.55
C PRO A 42 4.29 10.65 -2.88
N ASP A 43 4.74 11.17 -4.01
CA ASP A 43 4.35 10.72 -5.34
C ASP A 43 5.01 9.39 -5.73
N LEU A 44 5.85 8.79 -4.88
CA LEU A 44 6.53 7.51 -5.14
C LEU A 44 5.95 6.34 -4.34
N THR A 45 4.68 6.44 -3.92
CA THR A 45 3.99 5.30 -3.29
C THR A 45 2.82 4.79 -4.15
N PRO A 46 2.83 3.51 -4.56
CA PRO A 46 1.73 2.90 -5.31
C PRO A 46 0.39 2.89 -4.55
N VAL A 47 0.42 2.95 -3.22
CA VAL A 47 -0.80 2.88 -2.40
C VAL A 47 -1.70 4.10 -2.60
N GLU A 48 -1.15 5.25 -2.98
CA GLU A 48 -1.93 6.46 -3.22
C GLU A 48 -2.79 6.36 -4.48
N GLU A 49 -2.29 5.68 -5.52
CA GLU A 49 -3.07 5.40 -6.73
C GLU A 49 -4.24 4.45 -6.44
N MET A 50 -3.98 3.39 -5.66
CA MET A 50 -5.03 2.49 -5.17
C MET A 50 -6.09 3.27 -4.39
N PHE A 51 -5.67 4.10 -3.43
CA PHE A 51 -6.62 4.92 -2.66
C PHE A 51 -7.35 5.91 -3.55
N SER A 52 -6.73 6.48 -4.58
CA SER A 52 -7.40 7.38 -5.54
C SER A 52 -8.56 6.65 -6.23
N LYS A 53 -8.32 5.46 -6.79
CA LYS A 53 -9.33 4.63 -7.44
C LYS A 53 -10.45 4.23 -6.46
N VAL A 54 -10.09 3.74 -5.27
CA VAL A 54 -11.05 3.35 -4.23
C VAL A 54 -11.90 4.55 -3.77
N LYS A 55 -11.28 5.71 -3.51
CA LYS A 55 -12.00 6.93 -3.12
C LYS A 55 -12.97 7.39 -4.20
N HIS A 56 -12.65 7.21 -5.48
CA HIS A 56 -13.58 7.53 -6.58
C HIS A 56 -14.85 6.67 -6.52
N ALA A 57 -14.70 5.34 -6.36
CA ALA A 57 -15.83 4.44 -6.20
C ALA A 57 -16.66 4.75 -4.95
N MET A 58 -15.99 5.02 -3.81
CA MET A 58 -16.67 5.38 -2.56
C MET A 58 -17.48 6.68 -2.67
N ARG A 59 -16.94 7.70 -3.36
CA ARG A 59 -17.67 8.96 -3.61
C ARG A 59 -18.94 8.73 -4.42
N SER A 60 -18.90 7.82 -5.38
CA SER A 60 -20.04 7.43 -6.20
C SER A 60 -21.09 6.65 -5.39
N ALA A 61 -20.66 5.78 -4.49
CA ALA A 61 -21.56 5.02 -3.60
C ALA A 61 -22.30 5.90 -2.58
N ALA A 62 -21.70 7.03 -2.18
CA ALA A 62 -22.30 8.04 -1.29
C ALA A 62 -22.87 7.48 0.04
N ALA A 63 -22.30 6.38 0.55
CA ALA A 63 -22.71 5.70 1.77
C ALA A 63 -22.64 6.62 3.01
N ARG A 64 -23.63 6.49 3.92
CA ARG A 64 -23.80 7.37 5.10
C ARG A 64 -23.91 6.66 6.43
N THR A 65 -23.81 5.33 6.43
CA THR A 65 -23.74 4.54 7.66
C THR A 65 -22.42 3.79 7.70
N THR A 66 -21.92 3.52 8.90
CA THR A 66 -20.67 2.77 9.07
C THR A 66 -20.69 1.45 8.30
N GLU A 67 -21.78 0.66 8.41
CA GLU A 67 -21.91 -0.61 7.70
C GLU A 67 -21.89 -0.46 6.18
N SER A 68 -22.62 0.53 5.64
CA SER A 68 -22.64 0.78 4.19
C SER A 68 -21.30 1.31 3.67
N VAL A 69 -20.56 2.08 4.49
CA VAL A 69 -19.21 2.53 4.14
C VAL A 69 -18.24 1.35 4.08
N TYR A 70 -18.28 0.44 5.05
CA TYR A 70 -17.44 -0.77 5.02
C TYR A 70 -17.76 -1.67 3.82
N ALA A 71 -19.04 -1.89 3.53
CA ALA A 71 -19.46 -2.66 2.36
C ALA A 71 -19.00 -2.01 1.05
N ALA A 72 -19.17 -0.68 0.91
CA ALA A 72 -18.72 0.06 -0.26
C ALA A 72 -17.19 0.03 -0.41
N PHE A 73 -16.44 0.14 0.69
CA PHE A 73 -14.98 0.03 0.68
C PHE A 73 -14.52 -1.36 0.24
N GLY A 74 -15.14 -2.43 0.75
CA GLY A 74 -14.85 -3.80 0.33
C GLY A 74 -15.13 -4.02 -1.16
N SER A 75 -16.28 -3.55 -1.65
CA SER A 75 -16.62 -3.59 -3.08
C SER A 75 -15.61 -2.82 -3.92
N ALA A 76 -15.22 -1.61 -3.50
CA ALA A 76 -14.25 -0.80 -4.22
C ALA A 76 -12.85 -1.43 -4.25
N LEU A 77 -12.45 -2.16 -3.21
CA LEU A 77 -11.20 -2.93 -3.21
C LEU A 77 -11.25 -4.10 -4.20
N HIS A 78 -12.41 -4.75 -4.38
CA HIS A 78 -12.58 -5.80 -5.38
C HIS A 78 -12.45 -5.30 -6.82
N ASP A 79 -12.62 -4.00 -7.06
CA ASP A 79 -12.44 -3.38 -8.39
C ASP A 79 -10.97 -3.08 -8.72
N VAL A 80 -10.04 -3.26 -7.77
CA VAL A 80 -8.59 -3.15 -8.01
C VAL A 80 -8.10 -4.43 -8.67
N THR A 81 -7.56 -4.31 -9.89
CA THR A 81 -7.11 -5.46 -10.68
C THR A 81 -5.60 -5.65 -10.56
N PRO A 82 -5.09 -6.85 -10.88
CA PRO A 82 -3.65 -7.08 -10.95
C PRO A 82 -2.94 -6.15 -11.95
N GLU A 83 -3.59 -5.76 -13.04
CA GLU A 83 -3.05 -4.83 -14.03
C GLU A 83 -2.90 -3.42 -13.47
N ASP A 84 -3.87 -2.95 -12.67
CA ASP A 84 -3.75 -1.68 -11.96
C ASP A 84 -2.50 -1.70 -11.05
N ILE A 85 -2.38 -2.75 -10.24
CA ILE A 85 -1.29 -2.93 -9.28
C ILE A 85 0.05 -2.93 -10.02
N ALA A 86 0.18 -3.75 -11.07
CA ALA A 86 1.41 -3.81 -11.87
C ALA A 86 1.76 -2.44 -12.48
N GLY A 87 0.77 -1.70 -12.99
CA GLY A 87 0.96 -0.36 -13.53
C GLY A 87 1.43 0.65 -12.47
N TRP A 88 0.80 0.68 -11.30
CA TRP A 88 1.17 1.60 -10.23
C TRP A 88 2.55 1.30 -9.65
N PHE A 89 2.92 0.03 -9.47
CA PHE A 89 4.26 -0.32 -9.03
C PHE A 89 5.32 0.03 -10.07
N GLY A 90 5.03 -0.18 -11.36
CA GLY A 90 5.94 0.20 -12.45
C GLY A 90 6.20 1.71 -12.55
N ASP A 91 5.18 2.54 -12.30
CA ASP A 91 5.30 4.01 -12.35
C ASP A 91 5.83 4.61 -11.05
N ARG A 92 5.28 4.20 -9.89
CA ARG A 92 5.47 4.85 -8.60
C ARG A 92 6.56 4.20 -7.74
N ALA A 93 6.88 2.92 -7.93
CA ALA A 93 7.82 2.17 -7.08
C ALA A 93 9.05 1.62 -7.81
N ALA A 94 9.36 2.12 -9.01
CA ALA A 94 10.49 1.65 -9.82
C ALA A 94 11.85 1.68 -9.05
N TYR A 95 12.01 2.61 -8.11
CA TYR A 95 13.21 2.72 -7.26
C TYR A 95 13.39 1.53 -6.30
N ALA A 96 12.30 0.85 -5.91
CA ALA A 96 12.32 -0.29 -5.01
C ALA A 96 12.39 -1.64 -5.76
N MET A 97 12.13 -1.65 -7.08
CA MET A 97 12.13 -2.86 -7.92
C MET A 97 13.54 -3.32 -8.36
N GLN A 98 14.59 -2.67 -7.88
CA GLN A 98 15.99 -2.94 -8.25
C GLN A 98 16.77 -3.74 -7.19
N LEU A 99 16.08 -4.21 -6.14
CA LEU A 99 16.62 -4.95 -5.00
C LEU A 99 16.40 -6.46 -5.15
#